data_AF-A0AAW0S0K6-F1
#
_entry.id   AF-A0AAW0S0K6-F1
#
_cell.length_a   1.000
_cell.length_b   1.000
_cell.length_c   1.000
_cell.angle_alpha   90.00
_cell.angle_beta   90.00
_cell.angle_gamma   90.00
#
_symmetry.space_group_name_H-M   'P 1'
#
loop_
_entity.id
_entity.type
_entity.pdbx_description
1 polymer ?
#
loop_
_entity_poly.entity_id
_entity_poly.type
_entity_poly.pdbx_seq_one_letter_code
_entity_poly.pdbx_strand_id
1 'polypeptide(L)'
;MSPKPYLHLIKSQAEFKKNFVDEEAPLFAELKNEPASKWGRKELFACRVLPKQGDHNLPCLESFKFTERFTTDQMKAFIDGPKDPADLGGSELALVKKYGHSLGQLWAALAAFTGPPERRKPFSPPDEGSGGGDNGNNDDDGNNNGGGGDGARWPKRARHSTQQQGFVDSSTLKFESNSPIPSSQGSQGSLGYVDAESHALAAGPEDDTLRLITCALRHVLYFAPPNNEPNAAAVVEVRDAKIRLDNNIGIRSLVAVDDGGLCLREPQIFEHRRSDGSLCQRTVYTTANNHVLMLETKRMLQCLPQGVPIISDACLAQMTCQALSCRIDNSGRDSVIILHAAQNYVCFVQFDMSTDYLLGLSPEKWKDLFRKYTV
;
A
#
# COMPACT_ATOMS: atom_id res chain seq x y z
N MET A 1 -27.46 12.38 5.34
CA MET A 1 -27.19 11.14 4.57
C MET A 1 -25.79 11.27 4.01
N SER A 2 -24.93 10.24 4.15
CA SER A 2 -23.60 10.28 3.52
C SER A 2 -23.75 10.35 2.00
N PRO A 3 -22.92 11.14 1.30
CA PRO A 3 -22.99 11.24 -0.15
C PRO A 3 -22.76 9.87 -0.81
N LYS A 4 -23.48 9.59 -1.90
CA LYS A 4 -23.32 8.34 -2.67
C LYS A 4 -21.88 8.25 -3.20
N PRO A 5 -21.16 7.12 -3.06
CA PRO A 5 -19.80 6.96 -3.54
C PRO A 5 -19.64 7.30 -5.04
N TYR A 6 -18.46 7.79 -5.43
CA TYR A 6 -18.16 8.27 -6.78
C TYR A 6 -18.43 7.21 -7.86
N LEU A 7 -17.98 5.97 -7.63
CA LEU A 7 -18.21 4.83 -8.54
C LEU A 7 -19.69 4.50 -8.74
N HIS A 8 -20.55 4.85 -7.80
CA HIS A 8 -22.01 4.66 -7.92
C HIS A 8 -22.70 5.87 -8.53
N LEU A 9 -22.09 7.05 -8.40
CA LEU A 9 -22.60 8.31 -8.89
C LEU A 9 -22.32 8.49 -10.39
N ILE A 10 -21.13 8.11 -10.85
CA ILE A 10 -20.65 8.36 -12.21
C ILE A 10 -20.62 7.04 -12.99
N LYS A 11 -21.61 6.85 -13.88
CA LYS A 11 -21.69 5.68 -14.78
C LYS A 11 -21.60 6.07 -16.25
N SER A 12 -21.64 7.36 -16.54
CA SER A 12 -21.59 7.90 -17.89
C SER A 12 -20.95 9.29 -17.91
N GLN A 13 -20.50 9.71 -19.09
CA GLN A 13 -19.97 11.06 -19.28
C GLN A 13 -21.02 12.16 -19.02
N ALA A 14 -22.30 11.88 -19.30
CA ALA A 14 -23.39 12.82 -19.02
C ALA A 14 -23.59 13.02 -17.51
N GLU A 15 -23.58 11.93 -16.73
CA GLU A 15 -23.62 12.00 -15.27
C GLU A 15 -22.38 12.68 -14.70
N PHE A 16 -21.19 12.42 -15.27
CA PHE A 16 -19.98 13.16 -14.91
C PHE A 16 -20.17 14.66 -15.08
N LYS A 17 -20.57 15.13 -16.27
CA LYS A 17 -20.76 16.56 -16.55
C LYS A 17 -21.78 17.20 -15.61
N LYS A 18 -22.90 16.50 -15.37
CA LYS A 18 -23.93 16.96 -14.44
C LYS A 18 -23.38 17.13 -13.02
N ASN A 19 -22.80 16.06 -12.45
CA ASN A 19 -22.30 16.10 -11.07
C ASN A 19 -21.08 17.01 -10.91
N PHE A 20 -20.27 17.19 -11.95
CA PHE A 20 -19.15 18.14 -11.95
C PHE A 20 -19.66 19.57 -11.73
N VAL A 21 -20.77 19.94 -12.38
CA VAL A 21 -21.42 21.26 -12.18
C VAL A 21 -22.15 21.31 -10.85
N ASP A 22 -22.95 20.29 -10.52
CA ASP A 22 -23.76 20.25 -9.29
C ASP A 22 -22.89 20.29 -8.01
N GLU A 23 -21.70 19.69 -8.03
CA GLU A 23 -20.76 19.69 -6.90
C GLU A 23 -19.71 20.82 -6.95
N GLU A 24 -19.82 21.75 -7.90
CA GLU A 24 -18.85 22.85 -8.12
C GLU A 24 -17.39 22.35 -8.13
N ALA A 25 -17.16 21.25 -8.85
CA ALA A 25 -15.89 20.55 -8.78
C ALA A 25 -14.75 21.39 -9.42
N PRO A 26 -13.57 21.44 -8.79
CA PRO A 26 -12.46 22.24 -9.28
C PRO A 26 -11.83 21.61 -10.53
N LEU A 27 -11.17 22.44 -11.32
CA LEU A 27 -10.28 21.97 -12.38
C LEU A 27 -8.97 21.43 -11.76
N PHE A 28 -8.27 20.55 -12.48
CA PHE A 28 -6.97 20.02 -12.03
C PHE A 28 -5.95 21.13 -11.72
N ALA A 29 -5.96 22.21 -12.51
CA ALA A 29 -5.12 23.37 -12.29
C ALA A 29 -5.49 24.20 -11.04
N GLU A 30 -6.62 23.92 -10.37
CA GLU A 30 -7.13 24.67 -9.20
C GLU A 30 -7.00 23.89 -7.89
N LEU A 31 -6.61 22.61 -7.93
CA LEU A 31 -6.43 21.77 -6.75
C LEU A 31 -5.39 22.33 -5.75
N LYS A 32 -5.28 21.75 -4.56
CA LYS A 32 -4.13 22.01 -3.67
C LYS A 32 -3.03 20.98 -3.95
N ASN A 33 -1.77 21.36 -3.75
CA ASN A 33 -0.66 20.40 -3.81
C ASN A 33 -0.64 19.60 -2.49
N GLU A 34 -1.43 18.53 -2.45
CA GLU A 34 -1.52 17.62 -1.31
C GLU A 34 -1.15 16.20 -1.74
N PRO A 35 -0.57 15.38 -0.84
CA PRO A 35 -0.30 13.98 -1.13
C PRO A 35 -1.59 13.22 -1.38
N ALA A 36 -1.48 12.13 -2.14
CA ALA A 36 -2.60 11.25 -2.53
C ALA A 36 -3.40 10.71 -1.33
N SER A 37 -2.79 10.59 -0.16
CA SER A 37 -3.45 10.18 1.09
C SER A 37 -4.52 11.16 1.58
N LYS A 38 -4.52 12.41 1.09
CA LYS A 38 -5.53 13.43 1.36
C LYS A 38 -6.52 13.63 0.22
N TRP A 39 -6.30 12.96 -0.92
CA TRP A 39 -7.18 13.09 -2.06
C TRP A 39 -8.52 12.41 -1.80
N GLY A 40 -9.55 12.89 -2.48
CA GLY A 40 -10.88 12.29 -2.48
C GLY A 40 -11.66 12.69 -3.71
N ARG A 41 -12.96 12.95 -3.52
CA ARG A 41 -13.90 13.18 -4.62
C ARG A 41 -13.53 14.35 -5.52
N LYS A 42 -13.04 15.46 -4.96
CA LYS A 42 -12.70 16.66 -5.73
C LYS A 42 -11.60 16.36 -6.73
N GLU A 43 -10.61 15.58 -6.30
CA GLU A 43 -9.47 15.17 -7.12
C GLU A 43 -9.91 14.17 -8.21
N LEU A 44 -10.87 13.28 -7.93
CA LEU A 44 -11.46 12.40 -8.95
C LEU A 44 -12.14 13.18 -10.07
N PHE A 45 -12.93 14.20 -9.72
CA PHE A 45 -13.54 15.09 -10.71
C PHE A 45 -12.50 15.90 -11.48
N ALA A 46 -11.53 16.48 -10.78
CA ALA A 46 -10.47 17.28 -11.40
C ALA A 46 -9.61 16.44 -12.36
N CYS A 47 -9.35 15.17 -12.02
CA CYS A 47 -8.68 14.20 -12.88
C CYS A 47 -9.61 13.61 -13.95
N ARG A 48 -10.90 13.96 -13.99
CA ARG A 48 -11.88 13.47 -14.97
C ARG A 48 -11.97 11.94 -15.00
N VAL A 49 -11.93 11.31 -13.83
CA VAL A 49 -12.02 9.86 -13.72
C VAL A 49 -13.41 9.39 -14.17
N LEU A 50 -13.45 8.54 -15.18
CA LEU A 50 -14.69 7.96 -15.71
C LEU A 50 -14.69 6.46 -15.43
N PRO A 51 -15.50 5.98 -14.48
CA PRO A 51 -15.63 4.55 -14.21
C PRO A 51 -16.22 3.85 -15.44
N LYS A 52 -15.54 2.80 -15.90
CA LYS A 52 -16.07 1.88 -16.89
C LYS A 52 -16.32 0.56 -16.19
N GLN A 53 -17.59 0.17 -16.08
CA GLN A 53 -17.93 -1.15 -15.58
C GLN A 53 -17.62 -2.16 -16.68
N GLY A 54 -16.55 -2.93 -16.49
CA GLY A 54 -16.19 -4.02 -17.40
C GLY A 54 -17.03 -5.26 -17.13
N ASP A 55 -17.14 -6.12 -18.14
CA ASP A 55 -17.38 -7.54 -17.89
C ASP A 55 -16.25 -8.05 -16.99
N HIS A 56 -16.44 -9.17 -16.28
CA HIS A 56 -15.53 -9.65 -15.21
C HIS A 56 -14.02 -9.84 -15.60
N ASN A 57 -13.62 -9.52 -16.83
CA ASN A 57 -12.25 -9.52 -17.34
C ASN A 57 -11.75 -8.08 -17.58
N LEU A 58 -10.49 -7.82 -17.24
CA LEU A 58 -9.83 -6.57 -17.61
C LEU A 58 -9.69 -6.46 -19.14
N PRO A 59 -9.89 -5.28 -19.74
CA PRO A 59 -9.73 -5.10 -21.19
C PRO A 59 -8.36 -5.53 -21.71
N CYS A 60 -7.29 -5.25 -20.94
CA CYS A 60 -5.94 -5.69 -21.30
C CYS A 60 -5.75 -7.22 -21.35
N LEU A 61 -6.69 -7.97 -20.77
CA LEU A 61 -6.67 -9.43 -20.72
C LEU A 61 -7.54 -10.09 -21.82
N GLU A 62 -8.31 -9.31 -22.60
CA GLU A 62 -9.22 -9.85 -23.63
C GLU A 62 -8.49 -10.67 -24.70
N SER A 63 -7.26 -10.28 -25.05
CA SER A 63 -6.43 -11.01 -26.02
C SER A 63 -5.86 -12.33 -25.48
N PHE A 64 -5.96 -12.57 -24.17
CA PHE A 64 -5.43 -13.77 -23.55
C PHE A 64 -6.50 -14.86 -23.46
N LYS A 65 -6.36 -15.92 -24.25
CA LYS A 65 -7.16 -17.13 -24.08
C LYS A 65 -6.72 -17.85 -22.80
N PHE A 66 -7.57 -17.84 -21.77
CA PHE A 66 -7.35 -18.52 -20.49
C PHE A 66 -7.62 -20.04 -20.56
N THR A 67 -7.59 -20.64 -21.75
CA THR A 67 -8.21 -21.95 -21.99
C THR A 67 -7.54 -23.13 -21.29
N GLU A 68 -6.30 -23.03 -20.82
CA GLU A 68 -5.64 -24.09 -20.03
C GLU A 68 -4.55 -23.48 -19.13
N ARG A 69 -4.82 -23.17 -17.86
CA ARG A 69 -3.82 -22.42 -17.04
C ARG A 69 -3.53 -22.90 -15.62
N PHE A 70 -4.20 -23.92 -15.11
CA PHE A 70 -3.96 -24.42 -13.74
C PHE A 70 -3.76 -25.93 -13.72
N THR A 71 -2.84 -26.42 -14.54
CA THR A 71 -2.57 -27.86 -14.67
C THR A 71 -1.70 -28.41 -13.54
N THR A 72 -0.91 -27.55 -12.88
CA THR A 72 -0.03 -27.96 -11.77
C THR A 72 -0.84 -28.27 -10.51
N ASP A 73 -0.44 -29.30 -9.79
CA ASP A 73 -1.12 -29.69 -8.54
C ASP A 73 -1.01 -28.61 -7.46
N GLN A 74 0.04 -27.78 -7.52
CA GLN A 74 0.20 -26.61 -6.65
C GLN A 74 -0.87 -25.54 -6.91
N MET A 75 -1.14 -25.21 -8.18
CA MET A 75 -2.20 -24.27 -8.51
C MET A 75 -3.60 -24.82 -8.20
N LYS A 76 -3.83 -26.13 -8.36
CA LYS A 76 -5.08 -26.76 -7.90
C LYS A 76 -5.23 -26.63 -6.38
N ALA A 77 -4.20 -26.97 -5.61
CA ALA A 77 -4.22 -26.83 -4.16
C ALA A 77 -4.37 -25.37 -3.69
N PHE A 78 -3.83 -24.40 -4.43
CA PHE A 78 -4.07 -22.98 -4.20
C PHE A 78 -5.54 -22.59 -4.38
N ILE A 79 -6.20 -23.08 -5.45
CA ILE A 79 -7.61 -22.78 -5.75
C ILE A 79 -8.53 -23.50 -4.76
N ASP A 80 -8.25 -24.76 -4.44
CA ASP A 80 -9.04 -25.58 -3.53
C ASP A 80 -8.97 -25.09 -2.08
N GLY A 81 -7.89 -24.40 -1.71
CA GLY A 81 -7.67 -23.91 -0.35
C GLY A 81 -7.05 -24.96 0.58
N PRO A 82 -6.99 -24.68 1.90
CA PRO A 82 -6.54 -25.66 2.88
C PRO A 82 -7.52 -26.86 2.92
N LYS A 83 -6.98 -28.08 2.99
CA LYS A 83 -7.77 -29.32 2.97
C LYS A 83 -8.70 -29.46 4.17
N ASP A 84 -8.29 -28.91 5.30
CA ASP A 84 -9.09 -28.84 6.53
C ASP A 84 -9.13 -27.38 7.00
N PRO A 85 -10.32 -26.74 7.10
CA PRO A 85 -10.45 -25.39 7.63
C PRO A 85 -9.86 -25.22 9.04
N ALA A 86 -9.81 -26.27 9.85
CA ALA A 86 -9.18 -26.24 11.17
C ALA A 86 -7.68 -25.97 11.12
N ASP A 87 -7.02 -26.23 9.99
CA ASP A 87 -5.59 -25.97 9.81
C ASP A 87 -5.24 -24.50 9.94
N LEU A 88 -6.18 -23.59 9.68
CA LEU A 88 -5.97 -22.15 9.86
C LEU A 88 -5.73 -21.76 11.33
N GLY A 89 -6.00 -22.65 12.29
CA GLY A 89 -5.56 -22.50 13.68
C GLY A 89 -4.07 -22.81 13.90
N GLY A 90 -3.46 -23.63 13.05
CA GLY A 90 -2.09 -24.12 13.20
C GLY A 90 -1.02 -23.06 12.93
N SER A 91 0.12 -23.13 13.62
CA SER A 91 1.22 -22.18 13.44
C SER A 91 1.77 -22.19 12.01
N GLU A 92 2.41 -21.09 11.58
CA GLU A 92 3.02 -21.01 10.24
C GLU A 92 3.98 -22.17 9.97
N LEU A 93 4.80 -22.54 10.95
CA LEU A 93 5.73 -23.66 10.83
C LEU A 93 4.99 -24.99 10.59
N ALA A 94 3.87 -25.22 11.27
CA ALA A 94 3.06 -26.43 11.07
C ALA A 94 2.43 -26.45 9.68
N LEU A 95 1.91 -25.30 9.22
CA LEU A 95 1.34 -25.15 7.88
C LEU A 95 2.39 -25.35 6.79
N VAL A 96 3.60 -24.80 6.94
CA VAL A 96 4.72 -24.99 6.01
C VAL A 96 5.14 -26.46 5.93
N LYS A 97 5.20 -27.16 7.07
CA LYS A 97 5.49 -28.61 7.08
C LYS A 97 4.40 -29.44 6.40
N LYS A 98 3.14 -29.02 6.49
CA LYS A 98 1.99 -29.75 5.93
C LYS A 98 1.74 -29.46 4.45
N TYR A 99 1.85 -28.20 4.04
CA TYR A 99 1.45 -27.71 2.70
C TYR A 99 2.63 -27.27 1.82
N GLY A 100 3.86 -27.26 2.36
CA GLY A 100 5.03 -26.70 1.69
C GLY A 100 5.20 -25.20 1.93
N HIS A 101 6.34 -24.65 1.51
CA HIS A 101 6.75 -23.28 1.84
C HIS A 101 5.75 -22.22 1.37
N SER A 102 5.39 -22.23 0.08
CA SER A 102 4.53 -21.20 -0.52
C SER A 102 3.08 -21.23 0.01
N LEU A 103 2.43 -22.41 -0.04
CA LEU A 103 1.05 -22.57 0.44
C LEU A 103 0.96 -22.45 1.97
N GLY A 104 1.92 -22.98 2.72
CA GLY A 104 1.94 -22.87 4.16
C GLY A 104 2.02 -21.42 4.66
N GLN A 105 2.86 -20.60 4.03
CA GLN A 105 2.93 -19.16 4.31
C GLN A 105 1.65 -18.42 3.93
N LEU A 106 1.07 -18.75 2.77
CA LEU A 106 -0.20 -18.20 2.32
C LEU A 106 -1.34 -18.50 3.31
N TRP A 107 -1.50 -19.76 3.73
CA TRP A 107 -2.52 -20.15 4.71
C TRP A 107 -2.28 -19.53 6.07
N ALA A 108 -1.03 -19.38 6.49
CA ALA A 108 -0.70 -18.68 7.72
C ALA A 108 -1.07 -17.19 7.68
N ALA A 109 -0.92 -16.54 6.51
CA ALA A 109 -1.36 -15.17 6.29
C ALA A 109 -2.88 -15.05 6.25
N LEU A 110 -3.56 -15.97 5.54
CA LEU A 110 -5.03 -16.00 5.46
C LEU A 110 -5.68 -16.20 6.83
N ALA A 111 -5.05 -17.02 7.69
CA ALA A 111 -5.51 -17.27 9.06
C ALA A 111 -5.61 -16.01 9.92
N ALA A 112 -4.89 -14.93 9.61
CA ALA A 112 -5.04 -13.64 10.30
C ALA A 112 -6.44 -13.02 10.12
N PHE A 113 -7.15 -13.39 9.03
CA PHE A 113 -8.47 -12.87 8.69
C PHE A 113 -9.59 -13.88 8.93
N THR A 114 -9.35 -15.14 8.55
CA THR A 114 -10.40 -16.19 8.54
C THR A 114 -10.18 -17.27 9.60
N GLY A 115 -9.00 -17.32 10.22
CA GLY A 115 -8.65 -18.31 11.26
C GLY A 115 -9.45 -18.13 12.55
N PRO A 116 -9.18 -18.94 13.59
CA PRO A 116 -9.89 -18.82 14.86
C PRO A 116 -9.60 -17.47 15.56
N PRO A 117 -10.45 -17.02 16.51
CA PRO A 117 -10.33 -15.71 17.15
C PRO A 117 -8.94 -15.40 17.72
N GLU A 118 -8.23 -16.41 18.24
CA GLU A 118 -6.89 -16.29 18.79
C GLU A 118 -5.84 -15.89 17.74
N ARG A 119 -6.12 -16.13 16.46
CA ARG A 119 -5.29 -15.75 15.31
C ARG A 119 -5.69 -14.41 14.72
N ARG A 120 -6.92 -13.96 14.96
CA ARG A 120 -7.40 -12.64 14.54
C ARG A 120 -6.97 -11.63 15.59
N LYS A 121 -5.93 -10.83 15.30
CA LYS A 121 -5.52 -9.76 16.21
C LYS A 121 -6.74 -8.85 16.50
N PRO A 122 -7.06 -8.56 17.77
CA PRO A 122 -8.18 -7.68 18.08
C PRO A 122 -7.92 -6.30 17.50
N PHE A 123 -8.91 -5.78 16.77
CA PHE A 123 -8.89 -4.45 16.19
C PHE A 123 -8.96 -3.40 17.31
N SER A 124 -7.88 -2.67 17.53
CA SER A 124 -7.93 -1.38 18.24
C SER A 124 -8.02 -0.29 17.18
N PRO A 125 -9.14 0.45 17.07
CA PRO A 125 -9.19 1.60 16.20
C PRO A 125 -8.11 2.61 16.62
N PRO A 126 -7.45 3.29 15.67
CA PRO A 126 -6.60 4.42 16.00
C PRO A 126 -7.48 5.51 16.64
N ASP A 127 -7.00 6.06 17.76
CA ASP A 127 -7.64 7.12 18.52
C ASP A 127 -7.84 8.34 17.61
N GLU A 128 -9.05 8.54 17.09
CA GLU A 128 -9.43 9.76 16.39
C GLU A 128 -9.48 10.88 17.43
N GLY A 129 -8.42 11.71 17.44
CA GLY A 129 -8.36 12.94 18.22
C GLY A 129 -9.54 13.85 17.90
N SER A 130 -10.62 13.71 18.67
CA SER A 130 -11.73 14.65 18.72
C SER A 130 -11.26 15.90 19.47
N GLY A 131 -10.88 16.92 18.71
CA GLY A 131 -10.85 18.29 19.20
C GLY A 131 -12.26 18.84 19.36
N GLY A 132 -12.50 19.51 20.49
CA GLY A 132 -13.42 20.63 20.60
C GLY A 132 -14.90 20.31 20.71
N GLY A 133 -15.36 20.08 21.95
CA GLY A 133 -16.76 20.15 22.35
C GLY A 133 -16.88 20.92 23.66
N ASP A 134 -16.73 22.23 23.54
CA ASP A 134 -17.08 23.22 24.54
C ASP A 134 -18.54 23.00 25.01
N ASN A 135 -18.72 22.76 26.30
CA ASN A 135 -19.98 23.02 26.97
C ASN A 135 -19.67 23.29 28.44
N GLY A 136 -19.74 24.58 28.76
CA GLY A 136 -19.49 25.10 30.09
C GLY A 136 -20.43 24.54 31.15
N ASN A 137 -19.88 24.45 32.34
CA ASN A 137 -20.57 24.94 33.52
C ASN A 137 -19.53 25.70 34.35
N ASN A 138 -19.74 27.02 34.41
CA ASN A 138 -19.34 27.80 35.56
C ASN A 138 -20.01 27.19 36.80
N ASP A 139 -19.28 27.08 37.90
CA ASP A 139 -19.61 27.83 39.11
C ASP A 139 -18.50 27.66 40.16
N ASP A 140 -18.32 28.76 40.89
CA ASP A 140 -17.72 28.90 42.21
C ASP A 140 -16.18 28.81 42.43
N ASP A 141 -15.66 30.04 42.55
CA ASP A 141 -15.05 30.59 43.77
C ASP A 141 -13.56 30.37 44.07
N GLY A 142 -12.89 31.50 44.29
CA GLY A 142 -11.87 31.59 45.33
C GLY A 142 -10.47 32.06 44.93
N ASN A 143 -10.35 33.33 44.54
CA ASN A 143 -9.46 34.32 45.16
C ASN A 143 -8.00 33.90 45.55
N ASN A 144 -6.97 34.44 44.88
CA ASN A 144 -6.03 35.40 45.51
C ASN A 144 -4.91 35.93 44.60
N ASN A 145 -4.52 37.17 44.94
CA ASN A 145 -3.55 38.09 44.36
C ASN A 145 -2.10 37.58 44.15
N GLY A 146 -1.45 38.16 43.13
CA GLY A 146 -0.21 38.93 43.37
C GLY A 146 1.07 38.50 42.63
N GLY A 147 1.65 39.43 41.86
CA GLY A 147 3.10 39.55 41.65
C GLY A 147 3.65 39.01 40.34
N GLY A 148 4.31 39.87 39.56
CA GLY A 148 4.83 39.60 38.23
C GLY A 148 6.17 38.86 38.15
N GLY A 149 6.61 38.63 36.91
CA GLY A 149 7.95 38.15 36.58
C GLY A 149 7.99 37.32 35.30
N ASP A 150 8.63 37.89 34.27
CA ASP A 150 9.03 37.22 33.02
C ASP A 150 9.77 35.89 33.25
N GLY A 151 9.50 34.90 32.40
CA GLY A 151 10.32 33.70 32.28
C GLY A 151 9.55 32.48 31.76
N ALA A 152 9.80 32.12 30.50
CA ALA A 152 9.31 30.91 29.86
C ALA A 152 9.42 29.66 30.75
N ARG A 153 8.29 28.97 30.96
CA ARG A 153 8.24 27.61 31.52
C ARG A 153 7.26 26.77 30.72
N TRP A 154 7.80 25.88 29.89
CA TRP A 154 7.06 24.73 29.38
C TRP A 154 6.49 23.89 30.54
N PRO A 155 5.27 23.34 30.42
CA PRO A 155 4.79 22.35 31.37
C PRO A 155 5.67 21.09 31.29
N LYS A 156 6.50 20.87 32.30
CA LYS A 156 7.12 19.56 32.57
C LYS A 156 5.98 18.56 32.82
N ARG A 157 5.77 17.62 31.91
CA ARG A 157 4.86 16.49 32.12
C ARG A 157 5.32 15.72 33.36
N ALA A 158 4.41 15.50 34.31
CA ALA A 158 4.67 14.70 35.50
C ALA A 158 5.08 13.28 35.09
N ARG A 159 6.22 12.80 35.61
CA ARG A 159 6.64 11.41 35.45
C ARG A 159 5.74 10.53 36.31
N HIS A 160 4.90 9.71 35.68
CA HIS A 160 4.30 8.56 36.35
C HIS A 160 5.41 7.54 36.65
N SER A 161 5.63 7.28 37.94
CA SER A 161 6.45 6.17 38.40
C SER A 161 5.64 4.88 38.22
N THR A 162 5.98 4.08 37.22
CA THR A 162 5.58 2.67 37.17
C THR A 162 6.60 1.87 37.99
N GLN A 163 6.43 1.86 39.31
CA GLN A 163 6.95 0.76 40.11
C GLN A 163 6.18 -0.51 39.73
N GLN A 164 6.73 -1.30 38.82
CA GLN A 164 6.34 -2.70 38.69
C GLN A 164 7.06 -3.48 39.78
N GLN A 165 6.34 -3.87 40.83
CA GLN A 165 6.85 -4.85 41.79
C GLN A 165 7.05 -6.19 41.06
N GLY A 166 8.29 -6.69 41.03
CA GLY A 166 8.64 -8.01 40.50
C GLY A 166 9.64 -8.04 39.34
N PHE A 167 10.14 -6.89 38.86
CA PHE A 167 11.19 -6.88 37.84
C PHE A 167 12.57 -7.07 38.47
N VAL A 168 13.23 -8.20 38.19
CA VAL A 168 14.61 -8.47 38.60
C VAL A 168 15.54 -7.95 37.50
N ASP A 169 16.36 -6.97 37.85
CA ASP A 169 17.35 -6.36 36.97
C ASP A 169 18.43 -7.38 36.58
N SER A 170 18.56 -7.65 35.28
CA SER A 170 19.51 -8.63 34.72
C SER A 170 20.97 -8.25 34.96
N SER A 171 21.26 -6.99 35.32
CA SER A 171 22.60 -6.53 35.69
C SER A 171 23.09 -7.05 37.05
N THR A 172 22.21 -7.67 37.84
CA THR A 172 22.54 -8.25 39.15
C THR A 172 22.89 -9.75 39.12
N LEU A 173 22.77 -10.41 37.96
CA LEU A 173 23.21 -11.79 37.77
C LEU A 173 24.74 -11.86 37.72
N LYS A 174 25.36 -12.11 38.88
CA LYS A 174 26.79 -12.40 38.99
C LYS A 174 27.09 -13.80 38.49
N PHE A 175 27.73 -13.91 37.33
CA PHE A 175 28.52 -15.09 36.97
C PHE A 175 29.96 -14.84 37.41
N GLU A 176 30.41 -15.59 38.42
CA GLU A 176 31.81 -15.62 38.82
C GLU A 176 32.62 -16.46 37.81
N SER A 177 33.66 -15.87 37.19
CA SER A 177 35.04 -16.41 37.10
C SER A 177 35.92 -15.74 36.00
N ASN A 178 36.90 -14.96 36.47
CA ASN A 178 38.31 -14.75 36.01
C ASN A 178 38.71 -14.00 34.70
N SER A 179 39.08 -12.71 34.89
CA SER A 179 40.38 -12.03 34.59
C SER A 179 40.86 -11.67 33.15
N PRO A 180 41.71 -10.62 32.97
CA PRO A 180 41.46 -9.51 32.02
C PRO A 180 42.53 -9.29 30.91
N ILE A 181 42.15 -8.60 29.81
CA ILE A 181 43.06 -7.88 28.88
C ILE A 181 42.41 -6.55 28.45
N PRO A 182 43.15 -5.41 28.41
CA PRO A 182 42.58 -4.07 28.21
C PRO A 182 42.58 -3.59 26.73
N SER A 183 41.77 -2.55 26.47
CA SER A 183 41.68 -1.71 25.25
C SER A 183 41.07 -2.40 24.02
N SER A 184 40.21 -1.80 23.18
CA SER A 184 39.98 -0.40 22.82
C SER A 184 38.65 -0.26 22.04
N GLN A 185 38.00 0.90 22.19
CA GLN A 185 37.15 1.63 21.22
C GLN A 185 36.38 0.87 20.13
N GLY A 186 35.07 1.14 20.06
CA GLY A 186 34.40 1.34 18.77
C GLY A 186 33.01 0.73 18.61
N SER A 187 32.04 1.60 18.32
CA SER A 187 30.72 1.30 17.73
C SER A 187 29.63 0.74 18.67
N GLN A 188 29.04 1.63 19.48
CA GLN A 188 27.61 1.50 19.78
C GLN A 188 26.83 1.63 18.47
N GLY A 189 26.22 0.52 18.03
CA GLY A 189 25.27 0.51 16.94
C GLY A 189 24.15 1.50 17.23
N SER A 190 24.00 2.47 16.34
CA SER A 190 22.87 3.40 16.32
C SER A 190 21.60 2.58 16.15
N LEU A 191 20.83 2.45 17.23
CA LEU A 191 19.41 2.13 17.17
C LEU A 191 18.78 3.23 16.32
N GLY A 192 18.56 2.93 15.04
CA GLY A 192 17.94 3.82 14.09
C GLY A 192 16.62 4.31 14.65
N TYR A 193 16.52 5.62 14.83
CA TYR A 193 15.27 6.29 15.11
C TYR A 193 14.32 6.00 13.95
N VAL A 194 13.36 5.10 14.16
CA VAL A 194 12.24 4.89 13.24
C VAL A 194 11.23 5.98 13.57
N ASP A 195 10.98 6.86 12.60
CA ASP A 195 10.04 7.95 12.77
C ASP A 195 8.62 7.41 13.07
N ALA A 196 7.81 8.19 13.79
CA ALA A 196 6.46 7.79 14.20
C ALA A 196 5.55 7.50 13.00
N GLU A 197 5.76 8.15 11.86
CA GLU A 197 5.04 7.91 10.60
C GLU A 197 5.45 6.54 10.02
N SER A 198 6.74 6.22 9.99
CA SER A 198 7.29 4.91 9.62
C SER A 198 6.80 3.78 10.55
N HIS A 199 6.62 4.06 11.84
CA HIS A 199 6.09 3.11 12.82
C HIS A 199 4.56 2.93 12.71
N ALA A 200 3.81 3.99 12.41
CA ALA A 200 2.36 3.94 12.21
C ALA A 200 1.98 3.25 10.88
N LEU A 201 2.84 3.36 9.88
CA LEU A 201 2.79 2.61 8.62
C LEU A 201 3.12 1.12 8.79
N ALA A 202 3.84 0.74 9.86
CA ALA A 202 4.38 -0.61 10.09
C ALA A 202 3.57 -1.49 11.07
N ALA A 203 2.41 -1.01 11.54
CA ALA A 203 1.59 -1.76 12.47
C ALA A 203 0.10 -1.60 12.18
N GLY A 204 -0.43 -2.51 11.35
CA GLY A 204 -1.87 -2.67 11.19
C GLY A 204 -2.27 -3.91 10.38
N PRO A 205 -3.59 -4.18 10.27
CA PRO A 205 -4.13 -5.24 9.39
C PRO A 205 -3.84 -5.00 7.88
N GLU A 206 -3.32 -3.82 7.52
CA GLU A 206 -2.81 -3.53 6.19
C GLU A 206 -1.58 -4.38 5.86
N ASP A 207 -0.65 -4.55 6.82
CA ASP A 207 0.53 -5.40 6.62
C ASP A 207 0.15 -6.87 6.52
N ASP A 208 -0.85 -7.32 7.28
CA ASP A 208 -1.39 -8.66 7.16
C ASP A 208 -2.07 -8.86 5.78
N THR A 209 -2.68 -7.79 5.21
CA THR A 209 -3.27 -7.79 3.86
C THR A 209 -2.17 -7.87 2.81
N LEU A 210 -1.16 -7.01 2.91
CA LEU A 210 0.02 -6.98 2.06
C LEU A 210 0.75 -8.34 2.07
N ARG A 211 0.93 -8.92 3.25
CA ARG A 211 1.51 -10.26 3.43
C ARG A 211 0.67 -11.33 2.73
N LEU A 212 -0.65 -11.33 2.90
CA LEU A 212 -1.54 -12.29 2.23
C LEU A 212 -1.40 -12.22 0.71
N ILE A 213 -1.46 -11.01 0.15
CA ILE A 213 -1.40 -10.80 -1.30
C ILE A 213 -0.03 -11.13 -1.87
N THR A 214 1.05 -10.71 -1.20
CA THR A 214 2.41 -11.03 -1.66
C THR A 214 2.70 -12.53 -1.59
N CYS A 215 2.17 -13.26 -0.59
CA CYS A 215 2.22 -14.73 -0.55
C CYS A 215 1.47 -15.34 -1.73
N ALA A 216 0.27 -14.84 -2.04
CA ALA A 216 -0.54 -15.34 -3.16
C ALA A 216 0.14 -15.09 -4.51
N LEU A 217 0.63 -13.86 -4.75
CA LEU A 217 1.34 -13.49 -5.98
C LEU A 217 2.60 -14.35 -6.19
N ARG A 218 3.41 -14.57 -5.14
CA ARG A 218 4.58 -15.46 -5.24
C ARG A 218 4.17 -16.89 -5.60
N HIS A 219 3.14 -17.43 -4.96
CA HIS A 219 2.67 -18.77 -5.28
C HIS A 219 2.23 -18.87 -6.74
N VAL A 220 1.42 -17.92 -7.22
CA VAL A 220 1.01 -17.87 -8.63
C VAL A 220 2.22 -17.80 -9.55
N LEU A 221 3.19 -16.92 -9.27
CA LEU A 221 4.39 -16.79 -10.13
C LEU A 221 5.26 -18.04 -10.17
N TYR A 222 5.32 -18.82 -9.07
CA TYR A 222 6.14 -20.03 -8.99
C TYR A 222 5.51 -21.24 -9.69
N PHE A 223 4.19 -21.29 -9.81
CA PHE A 223 3.49 -22.51 -10.23
C PHE A 223 2.50 -22.32 -11.40
N ALA A 224 2.22 -21.08 -11.80
CA ALA A 224 1.42 -20.79 -12.99
C ALA A 224 2.31 -20.70 -14.25
N PRO A 225 1.96 -21.41 -15.34
CA PRO A 225 2.67 -21.29 -16.62
C PRO A 225 2.63 -19.86 -17.20
N PRO A 226 3.65 -19.44 -17.97
CA PRO A 226 4.80 -20.22 -18.46
C PRO A 226 6.01 -20.24 -17.51
N ASN A 227 5.91 -19.66 -16.31
CA ASN A 227 7.05 -19.35 -15.44
C ASN A 227 7.75 -20.56 -14.79
N ASN A 228 7.40 -21.79 -15.18
CA ASN A 228 8.05 -23.00 -14.69
C ASN A 228 9.43 -23.24 -15.35
N GLU A 229 9.83 -22.42 -16.32
CA GLU A 229 11.14 -22.54 -16.98
C GLU A 229 12.22 -21.67 -16.31
N PRO A 230 13.30 -22.28 -15.79
CA PRO A 230 14.30 -21.58 -14.96
C PRO A 230 15.24 -20.63 -15.72
N ASN A 231 15.05 -20.42 -17.03
CA ASN A 231 15.99 -19.67 -17.88
C ASN A 231 15.28 -18.71 -18.85
N ALA A 232 14.32 -17.94 -18.32
CA ALA A 232 13.56 -16.98 -19.12
C ALA A 232 14.39 -15.73 -19.45
N ALA A 233 14.22 -15.21 -20.68
CA ALA A 233 14.84 -13.97 -21.13
C ALA A 233 14.37 -12.73 -20.34
N ALA A 234 13.24 -12.82 -19.66
CA ALA A 234 12.77 -11.85 -18.68
C ALA A 234 11.92 -12.59 -17.64
N VAL A 235 11.99 -12.15 -16.38
CA VAL A 235 11.25 -12.75 -15.26
C VAL A 235 10.36 -11.71 -14.60
N VAL A 236 9.17 -12.13 -14.18
CA VAL A 236 8.28 -11.31 -13.36
C VAL A 236 8.50 -11.70 -11.90
N GLU A 237 8.82 -10.73 -11.05
CA GLU A 237 9.07 -10.93 -9.62
C GLU A 237 8.09 -10.12 -8.77
N VAL A 238 7.83 -10.60 -7.55
CA VAL A 238 7.12 -9.80 -6.53
C VAL A 238 8.06 -8.75 -5.97
N ARG A 239 7.59 -7.50 -5.94
CA ARG A 239 8.20 -6.39 -5.23
C ARG A 239 7.44 -6.17 -3.93
N ASP A 240 8.11 -6.40 -2.81
CA ASP A 240 7.56 -6.16 -1.46
C ASP A 240 7.84 -4.75 -0.93
N ALA A 241 8.69 -3.99 -1.63
CA ALA A 241 9.09 -2.67 -1.19
C ALA A 241 7.99 -1.65 -1.50
N LYS A 242 7.54 -0.94 -0.46
CA LYS A 242 6.75 0.29 -0.61
C LYS A 242 7.61 1.34 -1.31
N ILE A 243 7.07 1.96 -2.36
CA ILE A 243 7.77 2.97 -3.14
C ILE A 243 6.96 4.26 -3.10
N ARG A 244 7.63 5.34 -2.72
CA ARG A 244 7.10 6.68 -2.89
C ARG A 244 7.25 7.09 -4.36
N LEU A 245 6.12 7.41 -4.99
CA LEU A 245 6.03 7.99 -6.31
C LEU A 245 5.96 9.50 -6.15
N ASP A 246 6.85 10.23 -6.81
CA ASP A 246 6.93 11.68 -6.75
C ASP A 246 7.18 12.22 -8.16
N ASN A 247 6.13 12.81 -8.75
CA ASN A 247 6.11 13.25 -10.14
C ASN A 247 5.46 14.62 -10.28
N ASN A 248 5.62 15.25 -11.44
CA ASN A 248 5.00 16.54 -11.72
C ASN A 248 4.19 16.51 -13.02
N ILE A 249 3.01 17.13 -13.00
CA ILE A 249 2.23 17.49 -14.20
C ILE A 249 2.06 19.01 -14.24
N GLY A 250 2.84 19.67 -15.09
CA GLY A 250 2.86 21.14 -15.15
C GLY A 250 3.29 21.74 -13.81
N ILE A 251 2.40 22.51 -13.18
CA ILE A 251 2.66 23.16 -11.87
C ILE A 251 2.30 22.28 -10.65
N ARG A 252 1.82 21.05 -10.89
CA ARG A 252 1.30 20.16 -9.84
C ARG A 252 2.31 19.08 -9.51
N SER A 253 2.57 18.91 -8.21
CA SER A 253 3.29 17.76 -7.68
C SER A 253 2.29 16.66 -7.31
N LEU A 254 2.57 15.46 -7.77
CA LEU A 254 1.86 14.23 -7.50
C LEU A 254 2.73 13.39 -6.57
N VAL A 255 2.24 13.15 -5.35
CA VAL A 255 2.92 12.32 -4.38
C VAL A 255 2.00 11.19 -3.95
N ALA A 256 2.40 9.96 -4.21
CA ALA A 256 1.68 8.76 -3.81
C ALA A 256 2.64 7.69 -3.26
N VAL A 257 2.10 6.68 -2.60
CA VAL A 257 2.88 5.52 -2.12
C VAL A 257 2.27 4.28 -2.72
N ASP A 258 3.06 3.49 -3.42
CA ASP A 258 2.71 2.17 -3.93
C ASP A 258 3.19 1.10 -2.94
N ASP A 259 2.30 0.22 -2.47
CA ASP A 259 2.62 -0.76 -1.44
C ASP A 259 3.43 -1.96 -1.96
N GLY A 260 3.63 -2.08 -3.28
CA GLY A 260 4.42 -3.16 -3.87
C GLY A 260 3.87 -3.63 -5.21
N GLY A 261 3.82 -4.94 -5.42
CA GLY A 261 3.21 -5.55 -6.61
C GLY A 261 4.21 -6.35 -7.41
N LEU A 262 4.20 -6.22 -8.75
CA LEU A 262 5.03 -6.99 -9.66
C LEU A 262 5.96 -6.09 -10.48
N CYS A 263 7.20 -6.56 -10.66
CA CYS A 263 8.18 -5.94 -11.55
C CYS A 263 8.67 -6.94 -12.61
N LEU A 264 9.14 -6.41 -13.74
CA LEU A 264 9.82 -7.15 -14.80
C LEU A 264 11.33 -6.97 -14.63
N ARG A 265 12.06 -8.08 -14.66
CA ARG A 265 13.52 -8.09 -14.63
C ARG A 265 14.09 -8.79 -15.83
N GLU A 266 15.21 -8.27 -16.32
CA GLU A 266 15.93 -8.79 -17.47
C GLU A 266 17.36 -9.14 -17.06
N PRO A 267 17.91 -10.27 -17.55
CA PRO A 267 19.27 -10.68 -17.26
C PRO A 267 20.25 -9.79 -18.03
N GLN A 268 21.19 -9.20 -17.30
CA GLN A 268 22.37 -8.52 -17.86
C GLN A 268 23.60 -9.38 -17.60
N ILE A 269 24.37 -9.65 -18.66
CA ILE A 269 25.59 -10.44 -18.59
C ILE A 269 26.77 -9.48 -18.41
N PHE A 270 27.46 -9.61 -17.28
CA PHE A 270 28.68 -8.86 -16.98
C PHE A 270 29.88 -9.78 -17.07
N GLU A 271 30.89 -9.36 -17.82
CA GLU A 271 32.20 -10.00 -17.83
C GLU A 271 33.03 -9.44 -16.68
N HIS A 272 33.54 -10.33 -15.83
CA HIS A 272 34.42 -9.98 -14.75
C HIS A 272 35.71 -10.78 -14.86
N ARG A 273 36.85 -10.07 -14.78
CA ARG A 273 38.17 -10.70 -14.76
C ARG A 273 38.51 -11.10 -13.32
N ARG A 274 38.69 -12.39 -13.09
CA ARG A 274 39.14 -12.91 -11.80
C ARG A 274 40.60 -12.56 -11.55
N SER A 275 41.02 -12.73 -10.29
CA SER A 275 42.39 -12.50 -9.82
C SER A 275 43.44 -13.35 -10.55
N ASP A 276 43.05 -14.50 -11.09
CA ASP A 276 43.88 -15.41 -11.89
C ASP A 276 43.97 -15.02 -13.38
N GLY A 277 43.36 -13.90 -13.78
CA GLY A 277 43.32 -13.42 -15.16
C GLY A 277 42.25 -14.06 -16.04
N SER A 278 41.51 -15.07 -15.52
CA SER A 278 40.41 -15.74 -16.20
C SER A 278 39.18 -14.83 -16.35
N LEU A 279 38.48 -14.94 -17.48
CA LEU A 279 37.20 -14.28 -17.71
C LEU A 279 36.10 -15.15 -17.10
N CYS A 280 35.24 -14.55 -16.28
CA CYS A 280 34.00 -15.18 -15.85
C CYS A 280 32.80 -14.30 -16.21
N GLN A 281 31.72 -14.93 -16.62
CA GLN A 281 30.45 -14.25 -16.87
C GLN A 281 29.57 -14.36 -15.63
N ARG A 282 28.96 -13.24 -15.24
CA ARG A 282 27.96 -13.17 -14.17
C ARG A 282 26.68 -12.60 -14.75
N THR A 283 25.59 -13.35 -14.62
CA THR A 283 24.24 -12.84 -14.89
C THR A 283 23.72 -12.08 -13.68
N VAL A 284 23.29 -10.85 -13.89
CA VAL A 284 22.62 -10.02 -12.88
C VAL A 284 21.30 -9.56 -13.45
N TYR A 285 20.20 -9.83 -12.74
CA TYR A 285 18.89 -9.35 -13.17
C TYR A 285 18.71 -7.89 -12.78
N THR A 286 18.39 -7.03 -13.75
CA THR A 286 18.08 -5.61 -13.53
C THR A 286 16.61 -5.34 -13.76
N THR A 287 16.02 -4.39 -13.05
CA THR A 287 14.62 -4.02 -13.20
C THR A 287 14.42 -3.30 -14.53
N ALA A 288 13.74 -3.95 -15.48
CA ALA A 288 13.35 -3.36 -16.76
C ALA A 288 12.04 -2.57 -16.64
N ASN A 289 11.13 -3.04 -15.77
CA ASN A 289 9.92 -2.30 -15.44
C ASN A 289 9.53 -2.52 -13.98
N ASN A 290 9.47 -1.44 -13.21
CA ASN A 290 9.20 -1.51 -11.78
C ASN A 290 7.71 -1.65 -11.40
N HIS A 291 6.81 -1.37 -12.36
CA HIS A 291 5.37 -1.25 -12.16
C HIS A 291 4.62 -2.06 -13.24
N VAL A 292 4.81 -3.39 -13.26
CA VAL A 292 4.00 -4.29 -14.11
C VAL A 292 2.59 -4.41 -13.54
N LEU A 293 2.51 -4.54 -12.22
CA LEU A 293 1.28 -4.47 -11.43
C LEU A 293 1.64 -3.68 -10.16
N MET A 294 0.88 -2.66 -9.83
CA MET A 294 1.03 -1.94 -8.57
C MET A 294 0.10 -2.53 -7.51
N LEU A 295 0.38 -2.30 -6.24
CA LEU A 295 -0.43 -2.82 -5.14
C LEU A 295 -0.88 -1.68 -4.24
N GLU A 296 -2.19 -1.64 -3.98
CA GLU A 296 -2.81 -0.72 -3.04
C GLU A 296 -3.53 -1.54 -1.97
N THR A 297 -2.95 -1.58 -0.77
CA THR A 297 -3.52 -2.31 0.36
C THR A 297 -4.26 -1.40 1.31
N LYS A 298 -5.39 -1.88 1.83
CA LYS A 298 -6.17 -1.18 2.86
C LYS A 298 -6.50 -2.11 4.01
N ARG A 299 -6.63 -1.51 5.19
CA ARG A 299 -7.02 -2.19 6.43
C ARG A 299 -8.42 -2.80 6.38
N MET A 300 -9.34 -2.10 5.71
CA MET A 300 -10.74 -2.48 5.61
C MET A 300 -11.39 -1.86 4.38
N LEU A 301 -12.46 -2.50 3.92
CA LEU A 301 -13.36 -1.91 2.95
C LEU A 301 -14.26 -0.88 3.64
N GLN A 302 -14.64 0.18 2.94
CA GLN A 302 -15.70 1.07 3.41
C GLN A 302 -17.01 0.27 3.35
N CYS A 303 -17.80 0.32 4.43
CA CYS A 303 -18.99 -0.51 4.67
C CYS A 303 -19.87 -0.78 3.44
N LEU A 304 -20.58 -1.92 3.52
CA LEU A 304 -21.35 -2.55 2.47
C LEU A 304 -22.84 -2.10 2.51
N PRO A 305 -23.31 -1.12 1.73
CA PRO A 305 -24.69 -1.17 1.28
C PRO A 305 -24.93 -2.57 0.68
N GLN A 306 -25.83 -3.34 1.28
CA GLN A 306 -26.25 -4.66 0.79
C GLN A 306 -25.14 -5.74 0.72
N GLY A 307 -24.06 -5.64 1.50
CA GLY A 307 -23.02 -6.68 1.52
C GLY A 307 -21.99 -6.61 0.38
N VAL A 308 -22.05 -5.59 -0.49
CA VAL A 308 -21.12 -5.40 -1.61
C VAL A 308 -19.95 -4.47 -1.23
N PRO A 309 -18.69 -4.91 -1.40
CA PRO A 309 -17.51 -4.10 -1.10
C PRO A 309 -17.42 -2.90 -2.03
N ILE A 310 -17.23 -1.72 -1.46
CA ILE A 310 -17.11 -0.46 -2.20
C ILE A 310 -15.73 0.14 -1.98
N ILE A 311 -15.08 0.51 -3.08
CA ILE A 311 -13.87 1.33 -3.05
C ILE A 311 -14.29 2.76 -2.71
N SER A 312 -13.74 3.30 -1.61
CA SER A 312 -14.03 4.66 -1.18
C SER A 312 -13.50 5.69 -2.17
N ASP A 313 -14.09 6.90 -2.18
CA ASP A 313 -13.60 8.01 -3.01
C ASP A 313 -12.13 8.33 -2.70
N ALA A 314 -11.73 8.27 -1.43
CA ALA A 314 -10.35 8.49 -1.02
C ALA A 314 -9.41 7.40 -1.55
N CYS A 315 -9.81 6.12 -1.47
CA CYS A 315 -9.01 5.01 -1.98
C CYS A 315 -8.89 5.06 -3.51
N LEU A 316 -9.97 5.37 -4.22
CA LEU A 316 -9.95 5.52 -5.67
C LEU A 316 -9.08 6.72 -6.09
N ALA A 317 -9.14 7.83 -5.33
CA ALA A 317 -8.33 9.00 -5.62
C ALA A 317 -6.84 8.74 -5.38
N GLN A 318 -6.49 7.98 -4.33
CA GLN A 318 -5.13 7.53 -4.09
C GLN A 318 -4.60 6.69 -5.26
N MET A 319 -5.36 5.68 -5.69
CA MET A 319 -5.03 4.85 -6.85
C MET A 319 -4.93 5.67 -8.14
N THR A 320 -5.76 6.69 -8.30
CA THR A 320 -5.70 7.61 -9.45
C THR A 320 -4.37 8.37 -9.46
N CYS A 321 -3.93 8.90 -8.31
CA CYS A 321 -2.63 9.59 -8.21
C CYS A 321 -1.44 8.66 -8.47
N GLN A 322 -1.49 7.43 -7.96
CA GLN A 322 -0.49 6.39 -8.26
C GLN A 322 -0.41 6.09 -9.75
N ALA A 323 -1.56 5.86 -10.38
CA ALA A 323 -1.64 5.58 -11.81
C ALA A 323 -1.09 6.74 -12.65
N LEU A 324 -1.49 7.98 -12.34
CA LEU A 324 -0.95 9.18 -13.00
C LEU A 324 0.57 9.28 -12.83
N SER A 325 1.07 9.13 -11.61
CA SER A 325 2.51 9.21 -11.33
C SER A 325 3.29 8.14 -12.10
N CYS A 326 2.83 6.89 -12.05
CA CYS A 326 3.45 5.79 -12.80
C CYS A 326 3.42 6.02 -14.31
N ARG A 327 2.33 6.58 -14.84
CA ARG A 327 2.15 6.84 -16.28
C ARG A 327 3.10 7.94 -16.80
N ILE A 328 3.44 8.92 -15.96
CA ILE A 328 4.41 9.98 -16.28
C ILE A 328 5.83 9.39 -16.37
N ASP A 329 6.22 8.59 -15.38
CA ASP A 329 7.53 7.92 -15.38
C ASP A 329 7.67 6.92 -16.54
N ASN A 330 6.58 6.25 -16.90
CA ASN A 330 6.56 5.17 -17.86
C ASN A 330 5.78 5.57 -19.13
N SER A 331 6.36 6.48 -19.91
CA SER A 331 5.72 7.09 -21.09
C SER A 331 5.25 6.08 -22.16
N GLY A 332 5.78 4.85 -22.17
CA GLY A 332 5.54 3.83 -23.19
C GLY A 332 4.28 2.96 -23.01
N ARG A 333 3.45 3.19 -21.99
CA ARG A 333 2.21 2.42 -21.76
C ARG A 333 1.02 3.33 -21.52
N ASP A 334 -0.10 3.08 -22.18
CA ASP A 334 -1.34 3.83 -21.96
C ASP A 334 -2.18 3.33 -20.78
N SER A 335 -1.86 2.16 -20.22
CA SER A 335 -2.61 1.55 -19.12
C SER A 335 -1.72 1.26 -17.91
N VAL A 336 -2.24 1.55 -16.72
CA VAL A 336 -1.65 1.14 -15.43
C VAL A 336 -2.62 0.21 -14.72
N ILE A 337 -2.13 -0.90 -14.19
CA ILE A 337 -2.94 -1.88 -13.45
C ILE A 337 -2.54 -1.83 -11.98
N ILE A 338 -3.54 -1.69 -11.13
CA ILE A 338 -3.40 -1.70 -9.67
C ILE A 338 -4.23 -2.86 -9.12
N LEU A 339 -3.61 -3.71 -8.32
CA LEU A 339 -4.29 -4.69 -7.51
C LEU A 339 -4.71 -3.99 -6.22
N HIS A 340 -6.01 -3.78 -6.03
CA HIS A 340 -6.53 -3.28 -4.77
C HIS A 340 -6.87 -4.46 -3.87
N ALA A 341 -6.38 -4.42 -2.63
CA ALA A 341 -6.67 -5.45 -1.64
C ALA A 341 -7.06 -4.84 -0.30
N ALA A 342 -8.07 -5.42 0.33
CA ALA A 342 -8.48 -5.07 1.67
C ALA A 342 -8.86 -6.35 2.41
N GLN A 343 -8.07 -6.74 3.40
CA GLN A 343 -8.19 -8.05 4.07
C GLN A 343 -8.06 -9.19 3.05
N ASN A 344 -9.09 -10.02 2.90
CA ASN A 344 -9.16 -11.10 1.91
C ASN A 344 -9.97 -10.72 0.65
N TYR A 345 -10.44 -9.48 0.54
CA TYR A 345 -11.05 -8.98 -0.68
C TYR A 345 -9.99 -8.40 -1.62
N VAL A 346 -10.07 -8.77 -2.90
CA VAL A 346 -9.09 -8.38 -3.92
C VAL A 346 -9.82 -8.06 -5.20
N CYS A 347 -9.45 -6.97 -5.85
CA CYS A 347 -9.90 -6.64 -7.20
C CYS A 347 -8.80 -5.97 -8.01
N PHE A 348 -8.86 -6.13 -9.33
CA PHE A 348 -7.98 -5.40 -10.23
C PHE A 348 -8.67 -4.12 -10.71
N VAL A 349 -7.90 -3.03 -10.75
CA VAL A 349 -8.32 -1.74 -11.29
C VAL A 349 -7.35 -1.37 -12.41
N GLN A 350 -7.88 -1.16 -13.61
CA GLN A 350 -7.10 -0.69 -14.75
C GLN A 350 -7.42 0.78 -15.01
N PHE A 351 -6.38 1.61 -15.08
CA PHE A 351 -6.46 3.02 -15.45
C PHE A 351 -5.93 3.19 -16.88
N ASP A 352 -6.81 3.56 -17.80
CA ASP A 352 -6.46 3.88 -19.17
C ASP A 352 -6.30 5.40 -19.33
N MET A 353 -5.10 5.84 -19.69
CA MET A 353 -4.69 7.24 -19.78
C MET A 353 -3.86 7.45 -21.04
N SER A 354 -4.47 8.09 -22.04
CA SER A 354 -3.75 8.47 -23.26
C SER A 354 -2.75 9.60 -23.00
N THR A 355 -1.72 9.68 -23.85
CA THR A 355 -0.78 10.82 -23.83
C THR A 355 -1.50 12.16 -23.99
N ASP A 356 -2.53 12.22 -24.84
CA ASP A 356 -3.33 13.44 -25.04
C ASP A 356 -4.07 13.88 -23.77
N TYR A 357 -4.55 12.92 -22.98
CA TYR A 357 -5.17 13.22 -21.68
C TYR A 357 -4.17 13.86 -20.71
N LEU A 358 -2.96 13.31 -20.59
CA LEU A 358 -1.91 13.86 -19.71
C LEU A 358 -1.51 15.27 -20.15
N LEU A 359 -1.36 15.49 -21.46
CA LEU A 359 -1.10 16.81 -22.04
C LEU A 359 -2.24 17.79 -21.75
N GLY A 360 -3.49 17.32 -21.73
CA GLY A 360 -4.67 18.11 -21.39
C GLY A 360 -4.78 18.48 -19.91
N LEU A 361 -4.07 17.80 -19.01
CA LEU A 361 -3.94 18.19 -17.61
C LEU A 361 -2.88 19.29 -17.41
N SER A 362 -1.89 19.39 -18.30
CA SER A 362 -0.85 20.43 -18.24
C SER A 362 -1.42 21.82 -18.55
N PRO A 363 -1.17 22.86 -17.72
CA PRO A 363 -1.68 24.24 -17.87
C PRO A 363 -1.51 24.85 -19.25
N GLU A 364 -0.49 24.43 -20.00
CA GLU A 364 -0.08 25.07 -21.26
C GLU A 364 -1.05 24.85 -22.43
N LYS A 365 -1.90 23.82 -22.38
CA LYS A 365 -2.89 23.51 -23.44
C LYS A 365 -4.35 23.80 -23.08
N TRP A 366 -4.62 24.38 -21.91
CA TRP A 366 -6.00 24.58 -21.42
C TRP A 366 -6.81 25.55 -22.30
N LYS A 367 -6.16 26.48 -23.00
CA LYS A 367 -6.84 27.45 -23.88
C LYS A 367 -7.45 26.82 -25.15
N ASP A 368 -6.93 25.68 -25.61
CA ASP A 368 -7.39 25.05 -26.86
C ASP A 368 -8.43 23.95 -26.64
N LEU A 369 -8.38 23.24 -25.51
CA LEU A 369 -9.28 22.12 -25.22
C LEU A 369 -10.68 22.55 -24.72
N PHE A 370 -10.81 23.73 -24.09
CA PHE A 370 -12.11 24.29 -23.70
C PHE A 370 -13.02 24.62 -24.91
N ARG A 371 -12.46 24.86 -26.09
CA ARG A 371 -13.27 25.03 -27.32
C ARG A 371 -13.85 23.74 -27.88
N LYS A 372 -13.32 22.56 -27.49
CA LYS A 372 -13.69 21.28 -28.11
C LYS A 372 -14.76 20.48 -27.36
N TYR A 373 -15.05 20.83 -26.10
CA TYR A 373 -15.98 20.08 -25.25
C TYR A 373 -17.13 20.91 -24.65
N THR A 374 -17.26 22.17 -25.08
CA THR A 374 -18.43 23.03 -24.84
C THR A 374 -19.02 23.50 -26.17
N VAL A 375 -19.87 22.64 -26.75
CA VAL A 375 -21.18 22.96 -27.33
C VAL A 375 -22.09 21.78 -27.02
#